data_AF-D4MQW0-F1
#
_entry.id   AF-D4MQW0-F1
#
_cell.length_a   1.000
_cell.length_b   1.000
_cell.length_c   1.000
_cell.angle_alpha   90.00
_cell.angle_beta   90.00
_cell.angle_gamma   90.00
#
_symmetry.space_group_name_H-M   'P 1'
#
loop_
_entity.id
_entity.type
_entity.pdbx_description
1 polymer ?
#
loop_
_entity_poly.entity_id
_entity_poly.type
_entity_poly.pdbx_seq_one_letter_code
_entity_poly.pdbx_strand_id
1 'polypeptide(L)'
;MKSTFCVWTEDGTTWHCNPMDGEDASKDLLSTIDGNPLSYVEYGKWFYPADLPLEAVRQLADGVPVTKELVTALNPKRSEWEEIKAGLDKIGYPNKL
;
A
#
# COMPACT_ATOMS: atom_id res chain seq x y z
N MET A 1 -14.57 11.89 -3.10
CA MET A 1 -13.76 12.30 -4.26
C MET A 1 -13.86 11.20 -5.32
N LYS A 2 -14.05 11.52 -6.60
CA LYS A 2 -13.98 10.53 -7.68
C LYS A 2 -12.63 10.72 -8.35
N SER A 3 -11.76 9.69 -8.34
CA SER A 3 -10.53 9.68 -9.13
C SER A 3 -10.87 9.29 -10.57
N THR A 4 -10.21 9.93 -11.53
CA THR A 4 -10.48 9.75 -12.97
C THR A 4 -9.20 9.47 -13.78
N PHE A 5 -8.07 9.29 -13.11
CA PHE A 5 -6.78 8.97 -13.73
C PHE A 5 -6.55 7.46 -13.86
N CYS A 6 -5.72 7.08 -14.84
CA CYS A 6 -5.22 5.73 -15.06
C CYS A 6 -3.76 5.83 -15.51
N VAL A 7 -2.86 5.18 -14.77
CA VAL A 7 -1.44 5.06 -15.12
C VAL A 7 -1.12 3.58 -15.34
N TRP A 8 -0.50 3.22 -16.46
CA TRP A 8 -0.17 1.83 -16.78
C TRP A 8 1.17 1.72 -17.51
N THR A 9 1.73 0.52 -17.56
CA THR A 9 2.94 0.19 -18.33
C THR A 9 2.76 -1.21 -18.93
N GLU A 10 3.21 -1.39 -20.18
CA GLU A 10 3.16 -2.69 -20.87
C GLU A 10 4.50 -3.44 -20.75
N ASP A 11 5.60 -2.70 -20.64
CA ASP A 11 6.98 -3.19 -20.63
C ASP A 11 7.65 -3.09 -19.25
N GLY A 12 6.99 -2.45 -18.27
CA GLY A 12 7.53 -2.16 -16.94
C GLY A 12 8.46 -0.95 -16.89
N THR A 13 8.72 -0.29 -18.02
CA THR A 13 9.68 0.82 -18.14
C THR A 13 9.04 2.10 -18.66
N THR A 14 8.15 1.99 -19.64
CA THR A 14 7.43 3.09 -20.25
C THR A 14 6.06 3.19 -19.60
N TRP A 15 5.87 4.28 -18.86
CA TRP A 15 4.60 4.57 -18.20
C TRP A 15 3.72 5.46 -19.07
N HIS A 16 2.46 5.09 -19.19
CA HIS A 16 1.42 5.79 -19.90
C HIS A 16 0.40 6.34 -18.89
N CYS A 17 -0.21 7.47 -19.22
CA CYS A 17 -1.31 8.05 -18.46
C CYS A 17 -2.47 8.33 -19.41
N ASN A 18 -3.70 8.18 -18.94
CA ASN A 18 -4.87 8.45 -19.79
C ASN A 18 -4.93 9.95 -20.15
N PRO A 19 -5.33 10.30 -21.38
CA PRO A 19 -5.52 11.69 -21.74
C PRO A 19 -6.75 12.24 -20.99
N MET A 20 -6.50 13.09 -20.00
CA MET A 20 -7.52 13.79 -19.22
C MET A 20 -7.15 15.27 -19.15
N ASP A 21 -8.14 16.13 -19.39
CA ASP A 21 -8.03 17.56 -19.15
C ASP A 21 -8.50 17.88 -17.71
N GLY A 22 -7.73 18.70 -16.99
CA GLY A 22 -8.09 19.20 -15.64
C GLY A 22 -7.59 18.36 -14.47
N GLU A 23 -8.07 18.65 -13.27
CA GLU A 23 -7.72 17.93 -12.04
C GLU A 23 -8.44 16.58 -11.97
N ASP A 24 -7.70 15.49 -11.83
CA ASP A 24 -8.18 14.10 -11.81
C ASP A 24 -7.95 13.39 -10.47
N ALA A 25 -7.50 14.15 -9.46
CA ALA A 25 -7.05 13.72 -8.13
C ALA A 25 -5.81 12.80 -8.12
N SER A 26 -5.09 12.66 -9.24
CA SER A 26 -3.84 11.90 -9.31
C SER A 26 -2.77 12.49 -8.39
N LYS A 27 -2.64 13.82 -8.35
CA LYS A 27 -1.67 14.51 -7.49
C LYS A 27 -1.87 14.18 -6.01
N ASP A 28 -3.13 14.18 -5.55
CA ASP A 28 -3.44 13.89 -4.14
C ASP A 28 -3.21 12.42 -3.80
N LEU A 29 -3.58 11.50 -4.69
CA LEU A 29 -3.46 10.07 -4.43
C LEU A 29 -2.04 9.54 -4.66
N LEU A 30 -1.39 9.91 -5.75
CA LEU A 30 -0.04 9.42 -6.08
C LEU A 30 1.05 10.06 -5.22
N SER A 31 0.84 11.26 -4.67
CA SER A 31 1.80 11.87 -3.74
C SER A 31 1.97 11.08 -2.45
N THR A 32 1.02 10.20 -2.10
CA THR A 32 1.16 9.29 -0.96
C THR A 32 2.12 8.12 -1.21
N ILE A 33 2.51 7.89 -2.46
CA ILE A 33 3.48 6.88 -2.87
C ILE A 33 4.88 7.52 -2.88
N ASP A 34 5.30 8.06 -1.75
CA ASP A 34 6.56 8.81 -1.57
C ASP A 34 7.66 7.98 -0.90
N GLY A 35 7.36 6.74 -0.50
CA GLY A 35 8.27 5.88 0.26
C GLY A 35 8.45 6.29 1.73
N ASN A 36 7.72 7.29 2.23
CA ASN A 36 7.76 7.71 3.62
C ASN A 36 6.69 6.96 4.44
N PRO A 37 7.06 6.12 5.42
CA PRO A 37 6.12 5.39 6.25
C PRO A 37 5.08 6.27 6.96
N LEU A 38 5.45 7.52 7.29
CA LEU A 38 4.53 8.45 7.95
C LEU A 38 3.36 8.83 7.05
N SER A 39 3.62 9.05 5.75
CA SER A 39 2.59 9.38 4.76
C SER A 39 1.53 8.28 4.66
N TYR A 40 1.93 7.01 4.73
CA TYR A 40 1.00 5.87 4.78
C TYR A 40 0.20 5.80 6.09
N VAL A 41 0.79 6.12 7.25
CA VAL A 41 0.08 6.17 8.53
C VAL A 41 -0.98 7.27 8.54
N GLU A 42 -0.64 8.46 8.05
CA GLU A 42 -1.57 9.59 7.93
C GLU A 42 -2.69 9.29 6.94
N TYR A 43 -2.36 8.70 5.79
CA TYR A 43 -3.35 8.26 4.82
C TYR A 43 -4.29 7.21 5.40
N GLY A 44 -3.76 6.23 6.14
CA GLY A 44 -4.52 5.24 6.87
C GLY A 44 -5.57 5.91 7.75
N LYS A 45 -5.15 6.78 8.68
CA LYS A 45 -6.06 7.51 9.57
C LYS A 45 -7.17 8.28 8.84
N TRP A 46 -6.86 8.87 7.69
CA TRP A 46 -7.83 9.63 6.90
C TRP A 46 -8.82 8.72 6.14
N PHE A 47 -8.33 7.68 5.47
CA PHE A 47 -9.15 6.81 4.60
C PHE A 47 -9.93 5.75 5.38
N TYR A 48 -9.27 5.14 6.36
CA TYR A 48 -9.82 4.09 7.21
C TYR A 48 -9.33 4.33 8.63
N PRO A 49 -10.15 4.90 9.54
CA PRO A 49 -9.72 5.49 10.82
C PRO A 49 -9.06 4.47 11.76
N ALA A 50 -7.83 4.10 11.43
CA ALA A 50 -7.02 3.06 12.01
C ALA A 50 -5.70 3.67 12.41
N ASP A 51 -5.34 3.43 13.66
CA ASP A 51 -4.05 3.83 14.21
C ASP A 51 -3.02 2.76 13.87
N LEU A 52 -2.45 2.87 12.66
CA LEU A 52 -1.37 1.99 12.22
C LEU A 52 -0.07 2.33 12.98
N PRO A 53 0.64 1.34 13.56
CA PRO A 53 1.93 1.58 14.20
C PRO A 53 2.98 2.00 13.17
N LEU A 54 3.57 3.19 13.33
CA LEU A 54 4.58 3.71 12.39
C LEU A 54 5.74 2.74 12.17
N GLU A 55 6.18 2.05 13.22
CA GLU A 55 7.27 1.06 13.12
C GLU A 55 6.90 -0.14 12.24
N ALA A 56 5.66 -0.62 12.34
CA ALA A 56 5.19 -1.73 11.51
C ALA A 56 5.11 -1.31 10.03
N VAL A 57 4.62 -0.09 9.76
CA VAL A 57 4.58 0.45 8.40
C VAL A 57 5.98 0.68 7.85
N ARG A 58 6.94 1.12 8.67
CA ARG A 58 8.34 1.25 8.27
C ARG A 58 8.95 -0.08 7.87
N GLN A 59 8.73 -1.14 8.65
CA GLN A 59 9.19 -2.48 8.29
C GLN A 59 8.65 -2.93 6.92
N LEU A 60 7.39 -2.60 6.60
CA LEU A 60 6.83 -2.87 5.27
C LEU A 60 7.50 -2.05 4.16
N ALA A 61 7.75 -0.77 4.39
CA ALA A 61 8.46 0.08 3.42
C ALA A 61 9.90 -0.40 3.17
N ASP A 62 10.56 -0.91 4.20
CA ASP A 62 11.92 -1.44 4.14
C ASP A 62 12.01 -2.86 3.53
N GLY A 63 10.88 -3.47 3.14
CA GLY A 63 10.86 -4.79 2.52
C GLY A 63 11.13 -5.95 3.50
N VAL A 64 10.95 -5.73 4.81
CA VAL A 64 11.15 -6.76 5.82
C VAL A 64 10.13 -7.90 5.62
N PRO A 65 10.54 -9.18 5.70
CA PRO A 65 9.60 -10.29 5.55
C PRO A 65 8.43 -10.21 6.53
N VAL A 66 7.20 -10.30 6.03
CA VAL A 66 5.99 -10.27 6.86
C VAL A 66 5.94 -11.49 7.79
N THR A 67 5.73 -11.24 9.08
CA THR A 67 5.52 -12.26 10.11
C THR A 67 4.13 -12.16 10.73
N LYS A 68 3.73 -13.15 11.53
CA LYS A 68 2.44 -13.13 12.25
C LYS A 68 2.35 -11.97 13.22
N GLU A 69 3.46 -11.60 13.86
CA GLU A 69 3.55 -10.45 14.76
C GLU A 69 3.29 -9.14 14.02
N LEU A 70 3.89 -8.97 12.84
CA LEU A 70 3.70 -7.78 12.01
C LEU A 70 2.24 -7.66 11.54
N VAL A 71 1.64 -8.76 11.08
CA VAL A 71 0.22 -8.81 10.71
C VAL A 71 -0.67 -8.44 11.90
N THR A 72 -0.39 -9.01 13.08
CA THR A 72 -1.17 -8.74 14.30
C THR A 72 -1.05 -7.28 14.73
N ALA A 73 0.13 -6.67 14.60
CA ALA A 73 0.35 -5.26 14.88
C ALA A 73 -0.45 -4.33 13.95
N LEU A 74 -0.62 -4.72 12.68
CA LEU A 74 -1.36 -3.94 11.69
C LEU A 74 -2.88 -4.17 11.77
N ASN A 75 -3.30 -5.41 11.99
CA ASN A 75 -4.70 -5.78 12.11
C ASN A 75 -4.88 -7.00 13.03
N PRO A 76 -5.10 -6.79 14.34
CA PRO A 76 -5.18 -7.88 15.31
C PRO A 76 -6.41 -8.77 15.15
N LYS A 77 -7.39 -8.36 14.33
CA LYS A 77 -8.61 -9.13 14.06
C LYS A 77 -8.46 -10.07 12.86
N ARG A 78 -7.40 -9.92 12.06
CA ARG A 78 -7.20 -10.74 10.86
C ARG A 78 -6.41 -12.00 11.21
N SER A 79 -6.95 -13.15 10.84
CA SER A 79 -6.40 -14.46 11.24
C SER A 79 -6.43 -15.51 10.13
N GLU A 80 -6.84 -15.12 8.93
CA GLU A 80 -6.90 -15.95 7.73
C GLU A 80 -5.50 -16.13 7.13
N TRP A 81 -4.60 -16.79 7.87
CA TRP A 81 -3.16 -16.84 7.57
C TRP A 81 -2.84 -17.34 6.15
N GLU A 82 -3.56 -18.36 5.67
CA GLU A 82 -3.38 -18.89 4.32
C GLU A 82 -3.76 -17.87 3.23
N GLU A 83 -4.81 -17.08 3.46
CA GLU A 83 -5.23 -16.02 2.54
C GLU A 83 -4.20 -14.88 2.51
N ILE A 84 -3.68 -14.50 3.68
CA ILE A 84 -2.64 -13.48 3.80
C ILE A 84 -1.36 -13.94 3.08
N LYS A 85 -0.92 -15.17 3.33
CA LYS A 85 0.25 -15.76 2.68
C LYS A 85 0.06 -15.83 1.16
N ALA A 86 -1.07 -16.35 0.69
CA ALA A 86 -1.38 -16.41 -0.74
C ALA A 86 -1.38 -15.03 -1.40
N GLY A 87 -1.89 -14.01 -0.70
CA GLY A 87 -1.84 -12.62 -1.16
C GLY A 87 -0.40 -12.09 -1.30
N LEU A 88 0.45 -12.33 -0.30
CA LEU A 88 1.85 -11.92 -0.31
C LEU A 88 2.65 -12.64 -1.41
N ASP A 89 2.45 -13.94 -1.56
CA ASP A 89 3.09 -14.75 -2.62
C ASP A 89 2.68 -14.24 -4.01
N LYS A 90 1.39 -13.89 -4.20
CA LYS A 90 0.87 -13.36 -5.47
C LYS A 90 1.54 -12.03 -5.87
N ILE A 91 1.83 -11.16 -4.91
CA ILE A 91 2.49 -9.86 -5.16
C ILE A 91 4.01 -9.93 -5.05
N GLY A 92 4.58 -11.11 -4.77
CA GLY A 92 6.02 -11.32 -4.63
C GLY A 92 6.65 -10.65 -3.41
N TYR A 93 5.87 -10.38 -2.36
CA TYR A 93 6.38 -9.74 -1.14
C TYR A 93 6.92 -10.79 -0.14
N PRO A 94 8.13 -10.58 0.44
CA PRO A 94 8.75 -11.58 1.31
C PRO A 94 7.92 -11.85 2.56
N ASN A 95 7.80 -13.11 2.96
CA ASN A 95 7.02 -13.50 4.13
C ASN A 95 7.58 -14.76 4.83
N LYS A 96 7.23 -14.90 6.11
CA LYS A 96 7.49 -16.07 6.96
C LYS A 96 6.19 -16.54 7.63
N LEU A 97 5.08 -16.47 6.88
CA LEU A 97 3.75 -16.84 7.35
C LEU A 97 3.50 -18.34 7.19
#